data_AF-A0A6A5KDA8-F1
#
_entry.id   AF-A0A6A5KDA8-F1
#
_cell.length_a   1.000
_cell.length_b   1.000
_cell.length_c   1.000
_cell.angle_alpha   90.00
_cell.angle_beta   90.00
_cell.angle_gamma   90.00
#
_symmetry.space_group_name_H-M   'P 1'
#
loop_
_entity.id
_entity.type
_entity.pdbx_description
1 polymer ?
#
loop_
_entity_poly.entity_id
_entity_poly.type
_entity_poly.pdbx_seq_one_letter_code
_entity_poly.pdbx_strand_id
1 'polypeptide(L)'
;MLLLDKGADINAQGGRWGNALQVASAGGHEAVVKMLLDKGADVNAQGGCYGNALQAASHRGNEAVGGCYGNALQAASHRGNEAVVKMLLDKGANVNAQGGEYDNALYAASYVGYKTVVKMLLNKGADVNAQGGRFGNALQAASYRHYEAVVKVLLAWGAKSS
;
A
#
# COMPACT_ATOMS: atom_id res chain seq x y z
N MET A 1 0.12 15.53 -24.95
CA MET A 1 -0.98 16.41 -24.50
C MET A 1 -1.63 15.73 -23.30
N LEU A 2 -1.43 16.25 -22.08
CA LEU A 2 -1.87 15.61 -20.83
C LEU A 2 -3.29 16.07 -20.49
N LEU A 3 -4.17 15.15 -20.10
CA LEU A 3 -5.56 15.45 -19.67
C LEU A 3 -5.63 16.43 -18.47
N LEU A 4 -4.53 16.58 -17.72
CA LEU A 4 -4.44 17.47 -16.57
C LEU A 4 -4.51 18.97 -16.92
N ASP A 5 -4.13 19.36 -18.14
CA ASP A 5 -4.19 20.77 -18.57
C ASP A 5 -5.62 21.22 -18.95
N LYS A 6 -6.61 20.31 -18.88
CA LYS A 6 -8.03 20.57 -19.21
C LYS A 6 -8.97 20.58 -17.99
N GLY A 7 -8.45 20.73 -16.77
CA GLY A 7 -9.27 20.80 -15.56
C GLY A 7 -9.77 19.44 -15.04
N ALA A 8 -9.11 18.34 -15.41
CA ALA A 8 -9.37 17.04 -14.80
C ALA A 8 -8.93 17.05 -13.32
N ASP A 9 -9.79 16.58 -12.42
CA ASP A 9 -9.45 16.43 -11.00
C ASP A 9 -8.36 15.35 -10.84
N ILE A 10 -7.17 15.77 -10.40
CA ILE A 10 -6.00 14.93 -10.15
C ILE A 10 -6.28 13.83 -9.11
N ASN A 11 -7.22 14.09 -8.21
CA ASN A 11 -7.62 13.19 -7.13
C ASN A 11 -8.90 12.42 -7.44
N ALA A 12 -9.40 12.52 -8.67
CA ALA A 12 -10.58 11.78 -9.10
C ALA A 12 -10.40 10.29 -8.77
N GLN A 13 -11.28 9.80 -7.89
CA GLN A 13 -11.36 8.38 -7.60
C GLN A 13 -11.94 7.68 -8.83
N GLY A 14 -11.11 6.91 -9.53
CA GLY A 14 -11.61 5.96 -10.52
C GLY A 14 -12.30 4.80 -9.80
N GLY A 15 -13.24 4.13 -10.48
CA GLY A 15 -14.05 3.04 -9.92
C GLY A 15 -13.25 1.86 -9.34
N ARG A 16 -13.24 0.72 -10.03
CA ARG A 16 -12.66 -0.54 -9.48
C ARG A 16 -11.18 -0.48 -9.08
N TRP A 17 -10.42 0.48 -9.61
CA TRP A 17 -8.95 0.50 -9.54
C TRP A 17 -8.37 1.66 -8.71
N GLY A 18 -9.21 2.47 -8.07
CA GLY A 18 -8.79 3.63 -7.29
C GLY A 18 -8.39 4.83 -8.15
N ASN A 19 -7.64 5.78 -7.57
CA ASN A 19 -7.20 6.97 -8.29
C ASN A 19 -5.97 6.72 -9.18
N ALA A 20 -5.62 7.68 -10.02
CA ALA A 20 -4.49 7.59 -10.95
C ALA A 20 -3.15 7.29 -10.24
N LEU A 21 -2.94 7.83 -9.04
CA LEU A 21 -1.71 7.63 -8.27
C LEU A 21 -1.58 6.18 -7.79
N GLN A 22 -2.67 5.55 -7.36
CA GLN A 22 -2.67 4.15 -6.94
C GLN A 22 -2.35 3.21 -8.11
N VAL A 23 -2.97 3.42 -9.28
CA VAL A 23 -2.73 2.60 -10.48
C VAL A 23 -1.28 2.76 -10.95
N ALA A 24 -0.78 4.00 -11.04
CA ALA A 24 0.61 4.25 -11.42
C ALA A 24 1.60 3.62 -10.43
N SER A 25 1.27 3.65 -9.13
CA SER A 25 2.10 3.06 -8.08
C SER A 25 2.12 1.54 -8.13
N ALA A 26 0.99 0.90 -8.43
CA ALA A 26 0.91 -0.54 -8.67
C ALA A 26 1.70 -0.96 -9.92
N GLY A 27 1.62 -0.17 -10.99
CA GLY A 27 2.33 -0.41 -12.24
C GLY A 27 3.84 -0.09 -12.20
N GLY A 28 4.32 0.51 -11.10
CA GLY A 28 5.73 0.91 -10.99
C GLY A 28 6.11 2.06 -11.92
N HIS A 29 5.13 2.85 -12.39
CA HIS A 29 5.35 3.91 -13.36
C HIS A 29 5.93 5.16 -12.69
N GLU A 30 7.20 5.11 -12.29
CA GLU A 30 7.88 6.15 -11.50
C GLU A 30 7.70 7.57 -12.05
N ALA A 31 7.85 7.76 -13.37
CA ALA A 31 7.70 9.06 -14.00
C ALA A 31 6.26 9.60 -13.88
N VAL A 32 5.27 8.71 -13.97
CA VAL A 32 3.85 9.06 -13.83
C VAL A 32 3.53 9.35 -12.36
N VAL A 33 4.01 8.52 -11.43
CA VAL A 33 3.86 8.75 -9.98
C VAL A 33 4.43 10.11 -9.60
N LYS A 34 5.66 10.41 -10.03
CA LYS A 34 6.31 11.70 -9.80
C LYS A 34 5.48 12.85 -10.35
N MET A 35 5.05 12.75 -11.61
CA MET A 35 4.23 13.77 -12.25
C MET A 35 2.92 14.03 -11.50
N LEU A 36 2.23 12.97 -11.05
CA LEU A 36 0.98 13.09 -10.31
C LEU A 36 1.19 13.80 -8.96
N LEU A 37 2.22 13.40 -8.21
CA LEU A 37 2.57 14.02 -6.92
C LEU A 37 3.00 15.48 -7.09
N ASP A 38 3.76 15.81 -8.12
CA ASP A 38 4.19 17.19 -8.41
C ASP A 38 3.01 18.06 -8.88
N LYS A 39 1.93 17.46 -9.41
CA LYS A 39 0.67 18.12 -9.77
C LYS A 39 -0.35 18.17 -8.62
N GLY A 40 0.04 17.78 -7.40
CA GLY A 40 -0.81 17.89 -6.21
C GLY A 40 -1.76 16.71 -5.99
N ALA A 41 -1.46 15.53 -6.55
CA ALA A 41 -2.14 14.32 -6.14
C ALA A 41 -1.96 14.09 -4.64
N ASP A 42 -3.05 13.83 -3.93
CA ASP A 42 -3.01 13.49 -2.51
C ASP A 42 -2.35 12.11 -2.34
N VAL A 43 -1.14 12.15 -1.77
CA VAL A 43 -0.31 10.96 -1.50
C VAL A 43 -1.01 9.96 -0.57
N ASN A 44 -1.95 10.43 0.25
CA ASN A 44 -2.70 9.63 1.22
C ASN A 44 -4.11 9.29 0.75
N ALA A 45 -4.46 9.63 -0.49
CA ALA A 45 -5.78 9.37 -1.02
C ALA A 45 -6.10 7.87 -1.00
N GLN A 46 -7.16 7.55 -0.27
CA GLN A 46 -7.75 6.22 -0.23
C GLN A 46 -8.77 6.09 -1.36
N GLY A 47 -8.98 4.88 -1.89
CA GLY A 47 -9.95 4.59 -2.96
C GLY A 47 -9.77 3.21 -3.60
N GLY A 48 -10.74 2.75 -4.40
CA GLY A 48 -10.81 1.38 -4.94
C GLY A 48 -11.73 0.47 -4.13
N CYS A 49 -11.93 -0.78 -4.57
CA CYS A 49 -12.99 -1.66 -4.04
C CYS A 49 -13.00 -1.92 -2.53
N TYR A 50 -11.92 -1.62 -1.80
CA TYR A 50 -11.90 -1.76 -0.33
C TYR A 50 -11.35 -0.55 0.44
N GLY A 51 -11.58 0.65 -0.08
CA GLY A 51 -12.00 1.75 0.80
C GLY A 51 -11.35 3.11 0.56
N ASN A 52 -11.92 4.21 1.06
CA ASN A 52 -13.21 4.39 1.75
C ASN A 52 -14.15 5.24 0.84
N ALA A 53 -15.48 5.15 0.86
CA ALA A 53 -16.38 5.50 1.96
C ALA A 53 -16.77 4.31 2.85
N LEU A 54 -16.42 4.43 4.14
CA LEU A 54 -16.60 3.48 5.25
C LEU A 54 -16.18 2.01 5.00
N GLN A 55 -15.10 1.78 4.23
CA GLN A 55 -14.73 0.44 3.72
C GLN A 55 -15.86 -0.21 2.90
N ALA A 56 -16.50 0.56 2.02
CA ALA A 56 -17.69 0.15 1.26
C ALA A 56 -18.86 -0.39 2.14
N ALA A 57 -18.81 -0.15 3.46
CA ALA A 57 -19.75 -0.55 4.52
C ALA A 57 -19.97 -2.07 4.67
N SER A 58 -19.04 -2.80 5.30
CA SER A 58 -19.22 -4.15 5.92
C SER A 58 -19.67 -5.33 5.02
N HIS A 59 -19.80 -5.17 3.71
CA HIS A 59 -20.48 -6.09 2.78
C HIS A 59 -19.53 -6.97 1.94
N ARG A 60 -19.89 -8.13 1.39
CA ARG A 60 -20.90 -9.17 1.62
C ARG A 60 -20.57 -10.26 0.58
N GLY A 61 -20.21 -11.48 1.02
CA GLY A 61 -20.31 -12.72 0.25
C GLY A 61 -19.57 -12.82 -1.11
N ASN A 62 -18.39 -13.44 -1.08
CA ASN A 62 -17.71 -14.13 -2.19
C ASN A 62 -17.24 -13.37 -3.45
N GLU A 63 -16.02 -13.76 -3.84
CA GLU A 63 -15.26 -13.49 -5.07
C GLU A 63 -14.63 -12.11 -5.25
N ALA A 64 -13.40 -12.04 -4.74
CA ALA A 64 -12.39 -11.03 -5.00
C ALA A 64 -12.05 -10.96 -6.48
N VAL A 65 -12.53 -9.92 -7.17
CA VAL A 65 -11.86 -9.45 -8.38
C VAL A 65 -11.90 -7.91 -8.39
N GLY A 66 -10.72 -7.32 -8.16
CA GLY A 66 -10.31 -5.95 -8.51
C GLY A 66 -10.44 -4.90 -7.42
N GLY A 67 -9.33 -4.21 -7.13
CA GLY A 67 -9.23 -3.07 -6.21
C GLY A 67 -8.67 -3.39 -4.81
N CYS A 68 -7.54 -4.10 -4.71
CA CYS A 68 -7.03 -4.72 -3.46
C CYS A 68 -6.32 -3.77 -2.47
N TYR A 69 -5.92 -2.57 -2.89
CA TYR A 69 -5.01 -1.71 -2.12
C TYR A 69 -5.77 -0.50 -1.54
N GLY A 70 -5.56 -0.19 -0.27
CA GLY A 70 -6.21 0.94 0.40
C GLY A 70 -5.59 2.29 0.06
N ASN A 71 -4.36 2.32 -0.45
CA ASN A 71 -3.66 3.52 -0.91
C ASN A 71 -2.48 3.18 -1.84
N ALA A 72 -1.83 4.23 -2.36
CA ALA A 72 -0.70 4.10 -3.29
C ALA A 72 0.52 3.40 -2.68
N LEU A 73 0.78 3.64 -1.40
CA LEU A 73 1.91 3.02 -0.69
C LEU A 73 1.71 1.51 -0.56
N GLN A 74 0.53 1.06 -0.16
CA GLN A 74 0.20 -0.36 -0.10
C GLN A 74 0.31 -1.04 -1.47
N ALA A 75 -0.16 -0.38 -2.53
CA ALA A 75 -0.07 -0.89 -3.89
C ALA A 75 1.37 -1.10 -4.34
N ALA A 76 2.22 -0.08 -4.13
CA ALA A 76 3.65 -0.17 -4.42
C ALA A 76 4.35 -1.24 -3.57
N SER A 77 4.00 -1.33 -2.28
CA SER A 77 4.58 -2.31 -1.36
C SER A 77 4.21 -3.75 -1.70
N HIS A 78 2.96 -4.01 -2.08
CA HIS A 78 2.51 -5.33 -2.55
C HIS A 78 3.17 -5.73 -3.87
N ARG A 79 3.55 -4.77 -4.72
CA ARG A 79 4.20 -5.04 -6.01
C ARG A 79 5.72 -5.06 -5.92
N GLY A 80 6.29 -4.71 -4.76
CA GLY A 80 7.74 -4.65 -4.58
C GLY A 80 8.39 -3.47 -5.30
N ASN A 81 7.63 -2.43 -5.65
CA ASN A 81 8.11 -1.28 -6.42
C ASN A 81 8.93 -0.35 -5.51
N GLU A 82 10.16 -0.73 -5.21
CA GLU A 82 11.07 -0.06 -4.27
C GLU A 82 11.23 1.46 -4.51
N ALA A 83 11.44 1.87 -5.77
CA ALA A 83 11.59 3.28 -6.11
C ALA A 83 10.32 4.09 -5.85
N VAL A 84 9.14 3.51 -6.15
CA VAL A 84 7.84 4.14 -5.89
C VAL A 84 7.56 4.19 -4.39
N VAL A 85 7.82 3.11 -3.64
CA VAL A 85 7.67 3.09 -2.17
C VAL A 85 8.50 4.21 -1.55
N LYS A 86 9.78 4.31 -1.94
CA LYS A 86 10.66 5.38 -1.46
C LYS A 86 10.10 6.76 -1.78
N MET A 87 9.69 6.99 -3.03
CA MET A 87 9.14 8.27 -3.49
C MET A 87 7.89 8.67 -2.71
N LEU A 88 6.95 7.75 -2.49
CA LEU A 88 5.72 8.00 -1.73
C LEU A 88 6.04 8.36 -0.27
N LEU A 89 6.95 7.62 0.38
CA LEU A 89 7.38 7.91 1.76
C LEU A 89 8.11 9.24 1.88
N ASP A 90 8.93 9.62 0.88
CA ASP A 90 9.60 10.91 0.83
C ASP A 90 8.63 12.08 0.59
N LYS A 91 7.48 11.81 -0.07
CA LYS A 91 6.39 12.77 -0.29
C LYS A 91 5.35 12.79 0.84
N GLY A 92 5.60 12.11 1.96
CA GLY A 92 4.76 12.17 3.15
C GLY A 92 3.59 11.18 3.17
N ALA A 93 3.68 10.06 2.45
CA ALA A 93 2.73 8.97 2.62
C ALA A 93 2.71 8.50 4.09
N ASN A 94 1.51 8.35 4.64
CA ASN A 94 1.32 7.78 5.96
C ASN A 94 1.70 6.29 5.93
N VAL A 95 2.86 5.99 6.49
CA VAL A 95 3.42 4.62 6.54
C VAL A 95 2.51 3.62 7.27
N ASN A 96 1.69 4.10 8.21
CA ASN A 96 0.78 3.30 9.02
C ASN A 96 -0.68 3.40 8.55
N ALA A 97 -0.92 3.88 7.33
CA ALA A 97 -2.27 3.97 6.79
C ALA A 97 -2.91 2.58 6.66
N GLN A 98 -4.08 2.43 7.30
CA GLN A 98 -4.91 1.24 7.28
C GLN A 98 -5.99 1.27 6.20
N GLY A 99 -6.47 0.11 5.77
CA GLY A 99 -7.49 -0.07 4.73
C GLY A 99 -7.05 -0.97 3.57
N GLY A 100 -8.00 -1.36 2.70
CA GLY A 100 -7.74 -2.34 1.64
C GLY A 100 -7.59 -3.79 2.16
N GLU A 101 -7.32 -4.73 1.25
CA GLU A 101 -7.24 -6.17 1.57
C GLU A 101 -6.06 -6.53 2.48
N TYR A 102 -4.94 -5.82 2.29
CA TYR A 102 -3.70 -6.04 3.04
C TYR A 102 -3.64 -5.25 4.34
N ASP A 103 -4.64 -4.41 4.60
CA ASP A 103 -4.75 -3.45 5.70
C ASP A 103 -3.63 -2.41 5.75
N ASN A 104 -2.35 -2.78 5.82
CA ASN A 104 -1.24 -1.83 5.84
C ASN A 104 -0.09 -2.24 4.90
N ALA A 105 0.79 -1.28 4.59
CA ALA A 105 1.88 -1.47 3.64
C ALA A 105 2.92 -2.50 4.12
N LEU A 106 3.16 -2.55 5.44
CA LEU A 106 4.12 -3.49 6.04
C LEU A 106 3.62 -4.94 5.90
N TYR A 107 2.35 -5.17 6.16
CA TYR A 107 1.69 -6.46 5.93
C TYR A 107 1.73 -6.82 4.45
N ALA A 108 1.39 -5.91 3.54
CA ALA A 108 1.41 -6.15 2.10
C ALA A 108 2.79 -6.64 1.60
N ALA A 109 3.85 -5.93 1.97
CA ALA A 109 5.22 -6.30 1.62
C ALA A 109 5.65 -7.63 2.27
N SER A 110 5.24 -7.86 3.52
CA SER A 110 5.60 -9.07 4.28
C SER A 110 4.88 -10.32 3.78
N TYR A 111 3.62 -10.18 3.36
CA TYR A 111 2.82 -11.25 2.78
C TYR A 111 3.33 -11.71 1.42
N VAL A 112 3.98 -10.83 0.65
CA VAL A 112 4.59 -11.21 -0.65
C VAL A 112 6.08 -11.55 -0.51
N GLY A 113 6.75 -11.09 0.55
CA GLY A 113 8.14 -11.44 0.86
C GLY A 113 9.17 -10.39 0.43
N TYR A 114 8.77 -9.14 0.17
CA TYR A 114 9.67 -8.08 -0.28
C TYR A 114 10.49 -7.47 0.86
N LYS A 115 11.56 -8.16 1.23
CA LYS A 115 12.47 -7.77 2.33
C LYS A 115 12.96 -6.32 2.26
N THR A 116 13.36 -5.83 1.08
CA THR A 116 13.86 -4.45 0.96
C THR A 116 12.77 -3.43 1.26
N VAL A 117 11.56 -3.64 0.74
CA VAL A 117 10.40 -2.80 1.02
C VAL A 117 10.04 -2.84 2.50
N VAL A 118 10.03 -4.02 3.13
CA VAL A 118 9.81 -4.17 4.58
C VAL A 118 10.80 -3.29 5.37
N LYS A 119 12.09 -3.35 5.03
CA LYS A 119 13.10 -2.49 5.68
C LYS A 119 12.84 -0.99 5.44
N MET A 120 12.45 -0.59 4.22
CA MET A 120 12.13 0.81 3.93
C MET A 120 10.98 1.33 4.78
N LEU A 121 9.91 0.54 4.90
CA LEU A 121 8.74 0.89 5.71
C LEU A 121 9.10 1.01 7.19
N LEU A 122 9.83 0.04 7.74
CA LEU A 122 10.30 0.06 9.13
C LEU A 122 11.21 1.28 9.41
N ASN A 123 12.16 1.56 8.53
CA ASN A 123 13.01 2.75 8.62
C ASN A 123 12.24 4.07 8.58
N LYS A 124 11.04 4.08 7.97
CA LYS A 124 10.14 5.23 7.91
C LYS A 124 9.09 5.23 9.03
N GLY A 125 9.25 4.36 10.04
CA GLY A 125 8.40 4.36 11.23
C GLY A 125 7.13 3.52 11.11
N ALA A 126 7.11 2.51 10.23
CA ALA A 126 6.05 1.53 10.24
C ALA A 126 5.97 0.84 11.62
N ASP A 127 4.77 0.74 12.18
CA ASP A 127 4.56 -0.04 13.40
C ASP A 127 4.72 -1.52 13.08
N VAL A 128 5.83 -2.10 13.55
CA VAL A 128 6.18 -3.51 13.35
C VAL A 128 5.13 -4.48 13.89
N ASN A 129 4.33 -4.04 14.87
CA ASN A 129 3.30 -4.84 15.54
C ASN A 129 1.88 -4.46 15.10
N ALA A 130 1.73 -3.64 14.06
CA ALA A 130 0.43 -3.28 13.50
C ALA A 130 -0.38 -4.55 13.18
N GLN A 131 -1.56 -4.63 13.78
CA GLN A 131 -2.52 -5.69 13.49
C GLN A 131 -3.27 -5.35 12.21
N GLY A 132 -3.58 -6.37 11.41
CA GLY A 132 -4.21 -6.20 10.11
C GLY A 132 -4.04 -7.39 9.18
N GLY A 133 -4.84 -7.37 8.12
CA GLY A 133 -4.82 -8.38 7.06
C GLY A 133 -5.29 -9.77 7.52
N ARG A 134 -5.34 -10.70 6.57
CA ARG A 134 -5.87 -12.06 6.76
C ARG A 134 -5.18 -12.87 7.87
N PHE A 135 -3.89 -12.69 8.09
CA PHE A 135 -3.10 -13.50 9.05
C PHE A 135 -2.87 -12.82 10.39
N GLY A 136 -3.43 -11.63 10.63
CA GLY A 136 -3.35 -10.93 11.92
C GLY A 136 -2.25 -9.86 11.98
N ASN A 137 -1.03 -10.15 11.52
CA ASN A 137 0.04 -9.15 11.39
C ASN A 137 1.11 -9.55 10.36
N ALA A 138 2.09 -8.64 10.15
CA ALA A 138 3.17 -8.83 9.18
C ALA A 138 4.05 -10.06 9.48
N LEU A 139 4.33 -10.35 10.76
CA LEU A 139 5.15 -11.50 11.17
C LEU A 139 4.43 -12.82 10.91
N GLN A 140 3.15 -12.90 11.25
CA GLN A 140 2.31 -14.07 11.01
C GLN A 140 2.14 -14.34 9.51
N ALA A 141 1.93 -13.29 8.70
CA ALA A 141 1.85 -13.40 7.24
C ALA A 141 3.16 -13.92 6.61
N ALA A 142 4.32 -13.35 6.98
CA ALA A 142 5.61 -13.79 6.49
C ALA A 142 5.93 -15.23 6.92
N SER A 143 5.56 -15.61 8.14
CA SER A 143 5.76 -16.96 8.67
C SER A 143 4.90 -18.00 7.94
N TYR A 144 3.61 -17.70 7.73
CA TYR A 144 2.69 -18.56 6.95
C TYR A 144 3.19 -18.80 5.53
N ARG A 145 3.83 -17.79 4.92
CA ARG A 145 4.39 -17.85 3.57
C ARG A 145 5.83 -18.37 3.50
N HIS A 146 6.42 -18.74 4.63
CA HIS A 146 7.79 -19.24 4.75
C HIS A 146 8.88 -18.26 4.29
N TYR A 147 8.66 -16.95 4.44
CA TYR A 147 9.64 -15.91 4.10
C TYR A 147 10.63 -15.65 5.24
N GLU A 148 11.55 -16.59 5.46
CA GLU A 148 12.52 -16.56 6.56
C GLU A 148 13.31 -15.23 6.64
N ALA A 149 13.73 -14.69 5.50
CA ALA A 149 14.49 -13.44 5.47
C ALA A 149 13.66 -12.23 5.92
N VAL A 150 12.35 -12.24 5.71
CA VAL A 150 11.43 -11.20 6.19
C VAL A 150 11.14 -11.41 7.67
N VAL A 151 10.87 -12.66 8.09
CA VAL A 151 10.67 -13.02 9.50
C VAL A 151 11.86 -12.55 10.36
N LYS A 152 13.09 -12.83 9.93
CA LYS A 152 14.31 -12.37 10.61
C LYS A 152 14.39 -10.84 10.73
N VAL A 153 13.98 -10.11 9.68
CA VAL A 153 13.94 -8.63 9.72
C VAL A 153 12.90 -8.15 10.72
N LEU A 154 11.68 -8.67 10.66
CA LEU A 154 10.60 -8.26 11.57
C LEU A 154 10.95 -8.53 13.04
N LEU A 155 11.50 -9.71 13.35
CA LEU A 155 11.96 -10.04 14.71
C LEU A 155 13.08 -9.13 15.19
N ALA A 156 14.04 -8.79 14.32
CA ALA A 156 15.11 -7.84 14.66
C ALA A 156 14.59 -6.43 14.99
N TRP A 157 13.40 -6.08 14.49
CA TRP A 157 12.72 -4.82 14.77
C TRP A 157 11.71 -4.90 15.93
N GLY A 158 11.65 -6.03 16.64
CA GLY A 158 10.78 -6.21 17.80
C GLY A 158 9.35 -6.64 17.47
N ALA A 159 9.14 -7.29 16.33
CA ALA A 159 7.87 -7.95 16.04
C ALA A 159 7.55 -9.02 17.08
N LYS A 160 6.32 -9.00 17.59
CA LYS A 160 5.79 -9.98 18.53
C LYS A 160 4.82 -10.91 17.83
N SER A 161 4.75 -12.15 18.30
CA SER A 161 3.77 -13.13 17.83
C SER A 161 2.35 -12.87 18.35
N SER A 162 2.20 -12.02 19.38
CA SER A 162 0.96 -11.67 20.09
C SER A 162 1.21 -10.52 21.04
#